data_AF-A0A846QB52-F1
#
_entry.id   AF-A0A846QB52-F1
#
_cell.length_a   1.000
_cell.length_b   1.000
_cell.length_c   1.000
_cell.angle_alpha   90.00
_cell.angle_beta   90.00
_cell.angle_gamma   90.00
#
_symmetry.space_group_name_H-M   'P 1'
#
loop_
_entity.id
_entity.type
_entity.pdbx_description
1 polymer ?
#
loop_
_entity_poly.entity_id
_entity_poly.type
_entity_poly.pdbx_seq_one_letter_code
_entity_poly.pdbx_strand_id
1 'polypeptide(L)'
;MGQIKHIQKMNILIFDEKCTGCRACELACSFHFSKAFNRKISAIEVKRYDSEGRFDILIHKEPTGNRHACNLCSGEAEPLCVKYCTIEALLLGGESP
;
A
#
# COMPACT_ATOMS: atom_id res chain seq x y z
N MET A 1 23.76 -10.83 29.24
CA MET A 1 22.60 -11.65 28.84
C MET A 1 21.39 -10.74 28.73
N GLY A 2 20.73 -10.74 27.56
CA GLY A 2 19.50 -9.99 27.28
C GLY A 2 19.75 -8.73 26.45
N GLN A 3 19.16 -8.54 25.26
CA GLN A 3 18.29 -9.37 24.44
C GLN A 3 18.43 -8.83 23.01
N ILE A 4 18.90 -9.67 22.08
CA ILE A 4 18.86 -9.39 20.64
C ILE A 4 17.41 -9.51 20.20
N LYS A 5 16.81 -8.44 19.64
CA LYS A 5 15.79 -8.52 18.58
C LYS A 5 15.85 -7.26 17.71
N HIS A 6 16.78 -7.22 16.75
CA HIS A 6 16.57 -6.41 15.55
C HIS A 6 15.37 -6.99 14.81
N ILE A 7 14.18 -6.45 15.05
CA ILE A 7 13.02 -6.64 14.17
C ILE A 7 13.00 -5.42 13.26
N GLN A 8 13.69 -5.50 12.12
CA GLN A 8 13.48 -4.53 11.04
C GLN A 8 12.07 -4.75 10.50
N LYS A 9 11.10 -4.00 11.03
CA LYS A 9 9.70 -4.11 10.65
C LYS A 9 9.52 -3.40 9.31
N MET A 10 9.56 -4.18 8.24
CA MET A 10 9.25 -3.72 6.88
C MET A 10 7.83 -3.13 6.88
N ASN A 11 7.70 -1.86 6.51
CA ASN A 11 6.45 -1.13 6.53
C ASN A 11 6.35 -0.24 5.28
N ILE A 12 5.16 0.12 4.85
CA ILE A 12 4.99 1.10 3.76
C ILE A 12 4.91 2.49 4.39
N LEU A 13 5.77 3.40 3.94
CA LEU A 13 5.71 4.83 4.23
C LEU A 13 4.70 5.48 3.28
N ILE A 14 3.86 6.37 3.80
CA ILE A 14 2.75 6.99 3.08
C ILE A 14 2.93 8.50 3.11
N PHE A 15 2.86 9.13 1.94
CA PHE A 15 2.90 10.58 1.72
C PHE A 15 1.63 11.01 0.98
N ASP A 16 0.55 11.22 1.73
CA ASP A 16 -0.78 11.55 1.21
C ASP A 16 -0.77 12.81 0.33
N GLU A 17 0.07 13.79 0.69
CA GLU A 17 0.24 15.06 0.00
C GLU A 17 0.80 14.93 -1.42
N LYS A 18 1.48 13.83 -1.74
CA LYS A 18 1.98 13.54 -3.09
C LYS A 18 0.97 12.80 -3.96
N CYS A 19 -0.06 12.21 -3.34
CA CYS A 19 -1.03 11.40 -4.05
C CYS A 19 -1.83 12.25 -5.04
N THR A 20 -2.03 11.75 -6.26
CA THR A 20 -2.83 12.43 -7.30
C THR A 20 -4.17 11.71 -7.55
N GLY A 21 -4.45 10.65 -6.80
CA GLY A 21 -5.68 9.88 -6.93
C GLY A 21 -5.78 8.99 -8.19
N CYS A 22 -4.65 8.61 -8.81
CA CYS A 22 -4.65 7.79 -10.03
C CYS A 22 -5.15 6.35 -9.84
N ARG A 23 -5.16 5.85 -8.58
CA ARG A 23 -5.61 4.49 -8.18
C ARG A 23 -4.83 3.31 -8.78
N ALA A 24 -3.66 3.56 -9.36
CA ALA A 24 -2.78 2.49 -9.83
C ALA A 24 -2.41 1.51 -8.69
N CYS A 25 -2.19 2.02 -7.46
CA CYS A 25 -1.90 1.19 -6.30
C CYS A 25 -3.05 0.23 -5.93
N GLU A 26 -4.32 0.67 -6.03
CA GLU A 26 -5.49 -0.18 -5.77
C GLU A 26 -5.57 -1.33 -6.78
N LEU A 27 -5.35 -1.02 -8.06
CA LEU A 27 -5.38 -2.01 -9.14
C LEU A 27 -4.23 -3.01 -9.02
N ALA A 28 -3.01 -2.53 -8.81
CA ALA A 28 -1.82 -3.37 -8.59
C ALA A 28 -2.01 -4.31 -7.40
N CYS A 29 -2.56 -3.80 -6.29
CA CYS A 29 -2.85 -4.59 -5.11
C CYS A 29 -3.92 -5.66 -5.39
N SER A 30 -5.02 -5.32 -6.07
CA SER A 30 -6.05 -6.31 -6.42
C SER A 30 -5.53 -7.41 -7.35
N PHE A 31 -4.63 -7.05 -8.26
CA PHE A 31 -3.98 -7.98 -9.16
C PHE A 31 -3.06 -8.95 -8.41
N HIS A 32 -2.35 -8.50 -7.38
CA HIS A 32 -1.58 -9.41 -6.50
C HIS A 32 -2.44 -10.57 -5.98
N PHE A 33 -3.59 -10.25 -5.39
CA PHE A 33 -4.45 -11.24 -4.73
C PHE A 33 -5.25 -12.13 -5.68
N SER A 34 -5.73 -11.57 -6.79
CA SER A 34 -6.75 -12.24 -7.61
C SER A 34 -6.38 -12.40 -9.08
N LYS A 35 -5.26 -11.78 -9.50
CA LYS A 35 -4.88 -11.61 -10.92
C LYS A 35 -6.00 -10.93 -11.75
N ALA A 36 -6.89 -10.20 -11.08
CA ALA A 36 -7.95 -9.40 -11.69
C ALA A 36 -7.89 -7.96 -11.19
N PHE A 37 -8.36 -7.03 -12.02
CA PHE A 37 -8.39 -5.59 -11.71
C PHE A 37 -9.70 -5.22 -11.02
N ASN A 38 -9.71 -5.33 -9.69
CA ASN A 38 -10.88 -5.02 -8.87
C ASN A 38 -10.48 -4.29 -7.58
N ARG A 39 -10.57 -2.96 -7.60
CA ARG A 39 -10.32 -2.08 -6.45
C ARG A 39 -11.13 -2.39 -5.18
N LYS A 40 -12.25 -3.12 -5.26
CA LYS A 40 -13.05 -3.46 -4.07
C LYS A 40 -12.42 -4.56 -3.22
N ILE A 41 -11.47 -5.31 -3.77
CA ILE A 41 -10.76 -6.37 -3.04
C ILE A 41 -9.35 -5.96 -2.61
N SER A 42 -8.86 -4.79 -3.05
CA SER A 42 -7.53 -4.32 -2.70
C SER A 42 -7.37 -4.09 -1.20
N ALA A 43 -6.18 -4.39 -0.68
CA ALA A 43 -5.76 -4.10 0.68
C ALA A 43 -5.29 -2.64 0.86
N ILE A 44 -5.29 -1.85 -0.20
CA ILE A 44 -5.04 -0.40 -0.18
C ILE A 44 -6.23 0.33 -0.79
N GLU A 45 -6.59 1.47 -0.23
CA GLU A 45 -7.70 2.30 -0.66
C GLU A 45 -7.26 3.76 -0.77
N VAL A 46 -7.64 4.43 -1.85
CA VAL A 46 -7.48 5.89 -1.99
C VAL A 46 -8.83 6.58 -1.78
N LYS A 47 -8.96 7.28 -0.65
CA LYS A 47 -10.10 8.17 -0.38
C LYS A 47 -9.86 9.50 -1.07
N ARG A 48 -10.91 10.04 -1.70
CA ARG A 48 -10.88 11.35 -2.37
C ARG A 48 -11.83 12.29 -1.64
N TYR A 49 -11.32 13.46 -1.27
CA TYR A 49 -12.07 14.55 -0.67
C TYR A 49 -12.05 15.72 -1.66
N ASP A 50 -12.90 15.62 -2.68
CA ASP A 50 -12.84 16.49 -3.86
C ASP A 50 -13.04 17.98 -3.49
N SER A 51 -13.88 18.30 -2.49
CA SER A 51 -14.09 19.67 -1.99
C SER A 51 -12.87 20.28 -1.31
N GLU A 52 -11.94 19.45 -0.83
CA GLU A 52 -10.71 19.85 -0.13
C GLU A 52 -9.48 19.71 -1.03
N GLY A 53 -9.61 19.14 -2.24
CA GLY A 53 -8.48 18.80 -3.10
C GLY A 53 -7.50 17.82 -2.46
N ARG A 54 -7.99 16.96 -1.55
CA ARG A 54 -7.17 16.09 -0.70
C ARG A 54 -7.41 14.61 -0.99
N PHE A 55 -6.37 13.80 -0.83
CA PHE A 55 -6.43 12.35 -0.93
C PHE A 55 -5.84 11.72 0.33
N ASP A 56 -6.48 10.68 0.84
CA ASP A 56 -5.90 9.84 1.90
C ASP A 56 -5.67 8.43 1.36
N ILE A 57 -4.53 7.85 1.72
CA ILE A 57 -4.18 6.48 1.39
C ILE A 57 -4.30 5.62 2.64
N LEU A 58 -5.17 4.62 2.57
CA LEU A 58 -5.43 3.68 3.66
C LEU A 58 -4.89 2.30 3.30
N ILE A 59 -4.12 1.70 4.18
CA ILE A 59 -3.68 0.30 4.07
C ILE A 59 -4.44 -0.53 5.11
N HIS A 60 -5.23 -1.49 4.63
CA HIS A 60 -5.98 -2.42 5.46
C HIS A 60 -5.04 -3.51 5.98
N LYS A 61 -4.74 -3.48 7.29
CA LYS A 61 -3.92 -4.50 7.95
C LYS A 61 -4.71 -5.77 8.28
N GLU A 62 -6.03 -5.65 8.37
CA GLU A 62 -6.97 -6.73 8.61
C GLU A 62 -8.03 -6.75 7.49
N PRO A 63 -8.67 -7.89 7.19
CA PRO A 63 -9.72 -7.96 6.18
C PRO A 63 -10.89 -7.04 6.55
N THR A 64 -11.41 -6.30 5.57
CA THR A 64 -12.51 -5.35 5.80
C THR A 64 -13.54 -5.46 4.68
N GLY A 65 -14.70 -6.07 4.95
CA GLY A 65 -15.68 -6.40 3.92
C GLY A 65 -15.07 -7.30 2.85
N ASN A 66 -15.06 -6.85 1.60
CA ASN A 66 -14.46 -7.59 0.49
C ASN A 66 -12.95 -7.33 0.32
N ARG A 67 -12.35 -6.44 1.11
CA ARG A 67 -10.94 -6.07 1.00
C ARG A 67 -10.05 -7.08 1.72
N HIS A 68 -8.97 -7.49 1.05
CA HIS A 68 -7.93 -8.32 1.66
C HIS A 68 -7.12 -7.53 2.70
N ALA A 69 -6.51 -8.25 3.64
CA ALA A 69 -5.46 -7.70 4.49
C ALA A 69 -4.14 -7.55 3.71
N CYS A 70 -3.40 -6.48 3.96
CA CYS A 70 -2.10 -6.24 3.34
C CYS A 70 -1.11 -7.30 3.81
N ASN A 71 -0.56 -8.06 2.87
CA ASN A 71 0.47 -9.07 3.11
C ASN A 71 1.85 -8.62 2.61
N LEU A 72 2.03 -7.30 2.41
CA LEU A 72 3.24 -6.71 1.80
C LEU A 72 3.66 -7.39 0.49
N CYS A 73 2.69 -7.82 -0.31
CA CYS A 73 2.90 -8.59 -1.54
C CYS A 73 3.80 -9.82 -1.33
N SER A 74 3.58 -10.60 -0.26
CA SER A 74 4.27 -11.88 -0.04
C SER A 74 4.30 -12.73 -1.31
N GLY A 75 5.50 -13.16 -1.72
CA GLY A 75 5.74 -13.92 -2.95
C GLY A 75 6.13 -13.07 -4.17
N GLU A 76 6.13 -11.75 -4.06
CA GLU A 76 6.64 -10.81 -5.08
C GLU A 76 7.99 -10.21 -4.63
N ALA A 77 8.76 -9.64 -5.56
CA ALA A 77 10.06 -9.02 -5.24
C ALA A 77 9.93 -7.76 -4.36
N GLU A 78 8.85 -7.01 -4.51
CA GLU A 78 8.55 -5.77 -3.79
C GLU A 78 7.02 -5.54 -3.76
N PRO A 79 6.49 -4.72 -2.85
CA PRO A 79 5.08 -4.34 -2.87
C PRO A 79 4.70 -3.66 -4.18
N LEU A 80 3.77 -4.25 -4.92
CA LEU A 80 3.34 -3.71 -6.22
C LEU A 80 2.74 -2.30 -6.10
N CYS A 81 2.12 -1.97 -4.97
CA CYS A 81 1.62 -0.63 -4.72
C CYS A 81 2.74 0.42 -4.61
N VAL A 82 3.92 0.05 -4.10
CA VAL A 82 5.13 0.90 -4.08
C VAL A 82 5.69 0.98 -5.49
N LYS A 83 5.95 -0.16 -6.13
CA LYS A 83 6.50 -0.28 -7.49
C LYS A 83 5.79 0.59 -8.53
N TYR A 84 4.45 0.61 -8.50
CA TYR A 84 3.65 1.32 -9.49
C TYR A 84 3.21 2.73 -9.03
N CYS A 85 3.70 3.21 -7.89
CA CYS A 85 3.45 4.58 -7.44
C CYS A 85 4.45 5.54 -8.09
N THR A 86 4.16 6.00 -9.30
CA THR A 86 5.06 6.86 -10.09
C THR A 86 5.33 8.24 -9.50
N ILE A 87 4.53 8.67 -8.51
CA ILE A 87 4.70 9.94 -7.79
C ILE A 87 5.28 9.76 -6.38
N GLU A 88 5.68 8.52 -6.05
CA GLU A 88 6.38 8.20 -4.79
C GLU A 88 5.60 8.60 -3.53
N ALA A 89 4.28 8.50 -3.56
CA ALA A 89 3.42 8.60 -2.36
C ALA A 89 3.51 7.36 -1.46
N LEU A 90 4.06 6.26 -1.98
CA LEU A 90 4.24 5.00 -1.28
C LEU A 90 5.68 4.54 -1.43
N LEU A 91 6.38 4.35 -0.31
CA LEU A 91 7.76 3.86 -0.28
C LEU A 91 7.89 2.66 0.67
N LEU A 92 8.81 1.75 0.39
CA LEU A 92 9.11 0.65 1.30
C LEU A 92 10.09 1.12 2.39
N GLY A 93 9.63 1.17 3.63
CA GLY A 93 10.43 1.50 4.81
C GLY A 93 11.31 0.31 5.21
N GLY A 94 12.62 0.54 5.24
CA GLY A 94 13.64 -0.47 5.51
C GLY A 94 14.86 -0.36 4.59
N GLU A 95 14.71 0.29 3.43
CA GLU A 95 15.85 0.73 2.62
C GLU A 95 16.32 2.09 3.16
N SER A 96 17.50 2.09 3.78
CA SER A 96 18.32 3.31 3.80
C SER A 96 18.81 3.53 2.37
N PRO A 97 18.83 4.76 1.84
CA PRO A 97 19.40 5.03 0.52
C PRO A 97 20.85 4.56 0.42
#